data_AF-A0A951AY71-F1
#
_entry.id   AF-A0A951AY71-F1
#
_cell.length_a   1.000
_cell.length_b   1.000
_cell.length_c   1.000
_cell.angle_alpha   90.00
_cell.angle_beta   90.00
_cell.angle_gamma   90.00
#
_symmetry.space_group_name_H-M   'P 1'
#
loop_
_entity.id
_entity.type
_entity.pdbx_description
1 polymer ?
#
loop_
_entity_poly.entity_id
_entity_poly.type
_entity_poly.pdbx_seq_one_letter_code
_entity_poly.pdbx_strand_id
1 'polypeptide(L)'
;MTGVTAELAVHTEGELAHPVEGSAQVGGGAAADTIFALASGAGRSAIAVVRLSGSGTGSILDRLCPPRPPPRVARLRRLRDGAGAVLDRGLVLWLPGPGSYTGEDCAELHLHGGPAVIRGVADALVSLGSRPAHPGEFTLRAFHAGKLDLLEAEGVGDLIDAETDGQRRQALRQMEGELSDLYAGWSARLRSLLARQEALIDFPDED
;
A
#
# COMPACT_ATOMS: atom_id res chain seq x y z
N MET A 1 -10.91 30.24 4.54
CA MET A 1 -10.89 29.50 5.82
C MET A 1 -10.08 28.24 5.58
N THR A 2 -8.85 28.27 6.04
CA THR A 2 -7.77 27.31 5.83
C THR A 2 -8.01 26.05 6.66
N GLY A 3 -8.13 24.89 6.02
CA GLY A 3 -8.21 23.58 6.65
C GLY A 3 -6.81 22.98 6.75
N VAL A 4 -6.35 22.79 7.98
CA VAL A 4 -5.02 22.30 8.36
C VAL A 4 -4.98 20.77 8.27
N THR A 5 -3.97 20.26 7.58
CA THR A 5 -3.49 18.87 7.55
C THR A 5 -3.13 18.37 8.96
N ALA A 6 -3.64 17.20 9.34
CA ALA A 6 -3.25 16.54 10.58
C ALA A 6 -2.17 15.48 10.30
N GLU A 7 -0.93 15.97 10.25
CA GLU A 7 0.30 15.22 10.43
C GLU A 7 0.41 14.84 11.92
N LEU A 8 0.50 13.54 12.25
CA LEU A 8 0.89 13.12 13.60
C LEU A 8 2.26 12.44 13.51
N ALA A 9 3.28 13.28 13.40
CA ALA A 9 4.65 12.91 13.69
C ALA A 9 4.83 12.82 15.21
N VAL A 10 5.31 11.68 15.69
CA VAL A 10 5.81 11.52 17.05
C VAL A 10 7.25 12.04 17.04
N HIS A 11 7.47 13.28 17.47
CA HIS A 11 8.81 13.84 17.67
C HIS A 11 8.99 14.36 19.10
N THR A 12 9.85 13.66 19.85
CA THR A 12 10.59 14.15 21.03
C THR A 12 11.82 14.91 20.54
N GLU A 13 12.05 16.12 21.08
CA GLU A 13 13.26 16.92 20.84
C GLU A 13 14.49 16.33 21.58
N GLY A 14 15.67 16.41 20.96
CA GLY A 14 16.94 16.07 21.59
C GLY A 14 18.13 15.95 20.62
N GLU A 15 18.72 17.10 20.29
CA GLU A 15 20.16 17.36 20.05
C GLU A 15 20.91 16.75 18.84
N LEU A 16 21.70 17.64 18.21
CA LEU A 16 22.41 17.51 16.92
C LEU A 16 23.70 16.68 17.03
N ALA A 17 23.91 15.75 16.10
CA ALA A 17 25.23 15.29 15.69
C ALA A 17 25.24 14.85 14.21
N HIS A 18 26.27 15.31 13.49
CA HIS A 18 26.51 15.19 12.04
C HIS A 18 26.63 13.75 11.50
N PRO A 19 26.45 13.53 10.17
CA PRO A 19 26.38 12.20 9.59
C PRO A 19 27.78 11.60 9.37
N VAL A 20 27.93 10.31 9.69
CA VAL A 20 29.04 9.48 9.23
C VAL A 20 28.47 8.47 8.23
N GLU A 21 28.96 8.53 6.99
CA GLU A 21 28.69 7.56 5.92
C GLU A 21 29.18 6.16 6.33
N GLY A 22 28.37 5.13 6.08
CA GLY A 22 28.73 3.75 6.42
C GLY A 22 27.75 2.71 5.88
N SER A 23 28.02 2.29 4.63
CA SER A 23 27.83 0.95 4.04
C SER A 23 26.73 0.00 4.56
N ALA A 24 25.86 -0.37 3.62
CA ALA A 24 25.13 -1.63 3.47
C ALA A 24 25.39 -2.76 4.49
N GLN A 25 24.30 -3.23 5.12
CA GLN A 25 24.11 -4.66 5.39
C GLN A 25 22.67 -5.09 5.04
N VAL A 26 22.60 -5.89 3.98
CA VAL A 26 21.46 -6.73 3.60
C VAL A 26 21.41 -7.91 4.58
N GLY A 27 20.35 -8.03 5.36
CA GLY A 27 20.20 -9.14 6.29
C GLY A 27 19.09 -8.97 7.33
N GLY A 28 17.84 -8.78 6.89
CA GLY A 28 16.66 -8.84 7.76
C GLY A 28 15.65 -9.83 7.18
N GLY A 29 15.31 -10.88 7.92
CA GLY A 29 14.46 -11.97 7.45
C GLY A 29 13.12 -11.48 6.85
N ALA A 30 12.57 -12.25 5.91
CA ALA A 30 11.41 -11.94 5.07
C ALA A 30 10.18 -11.30 5.80
N ALA A 31 10.05 -11.49 7.11
CA ALA A 31 9.01 -10.83 7.92
C ALA A 31 9.23 -9.31 8.10
N ALA A 32 10.48 -8.84 8.22
CA ALA A 32 10.83 -7.46 8.57
C ALA A 32 10.40 -6.41 7.52
N ASP A 33 10.14 -6.83 6.27
CA ASP A 33 9.61 -5.95 5.23
C ASP A 33 8.07 -6.06 5.06
N THR A 34 7.38 -6.73 5.97
CA THR A 34 5.91 -6.68 6.01
C THR A 34 5.48 -5.35 6.63
N ILE A 35 4.66 -4.62 5.90
CA ILE A 35 4.15 -3.30 6.32
C ILE A 35 2.72 -3.39 6.83
N PHE A 36 2.35 -2.46 7.72
CA PHE A 36 0.96 -2.24 8.10
C PHE A 36 0.62 -0.76 8.24
N ALA A 37 -0.66 -0.41 8.06
CA ALA A 37 -1.17 0.93 8.37
C ALA A 37 -2.67 0.89 8.68
N LEU A 38 -3.15 1.92 9.37
CA LEU A 38 -4.57 2.23 9.43
C LEU A 38 -5.01 2.71 8.03
N ALA A 39 -5.86 1.93 7.37
CA ALA A 39 -6.37 2.19 6.02
C ALA A 39 -7.72 2.94 6.01
N SER A 40 -8.38 3.05 7.16
CA SER A 40 -9.56 3.90 7.35
C SER A 40 -9.17 5.29 7.85
N GLY A 41 -10.09 6.26 7.76
CA GLY A 41 -9.88 7.60 8.34
C GLY A 41 -9.51 7.55 9.83
N ALA A 42 -8.69 8.51 10.26
CA ALA A 42 -8.25 8.64 11.64
C ALA A 42 -9.38 9.10 12.57
N GLY A 43 -9.28 8.74 13.85
CA GLY A 43 -10.24 9.14 14.88
C GLY A 43 -11.10 7.98 15.39
N ARG A 44 -12.05 8.32 16.26
CA ARG A 44 -12.98 7.33 16.83
C ARG A 44 -14.04 6.97 15.78
N SER A 45 -14.19 5.68 15.52
CA SER A 45 -15.18 5.14 14.59
C SER A 45 -15.78 3.83 15.10
N ALA A 46 -16.89 3.39 14.49
CA ALA A 46 -17.43 2.06 14.76
C ALA A 46 -16.48 0.96 14.27
N ILE A 47 -15.88 1.16 13.08
CA ILE A 47 -14.95 0.23 12.44
C ILE A 47 -13.70 0.98 11.99
N ALA A 48 -12.54 0.38 12.28
CA ALA A 48 -11.24 0.77 11.74
C ALA A 48 -10.66 -0.38 10.94
N VAL A 49 -10.07 -0.10 9.78
CA VAL A 49 -9.42 -1.11 8.95
C VAL A 49 -7.92 -0.95 9.07
N VAL A 50 -7.22 -1.97 9.57
CA VAL A 50 -5.76 -2.04 9.53
C VAL A 50 -5.36 -3.01 8.42
N ARG A 51 -4.60 -2.53 7.43
CA ARG A 51 -4.12 -3.33 6.31
C ARG A 51 -2.68 -3.74 6.54
N LEU A 52 -2.33 -4.96 6.12
CA LEU A 52 -0.98 -5.50 6.08
C LEU A 52 -0.62 -5.90 4.64
N SER A 53 0.66 -5.79 4.27
CA SER A 53 1.22 -6.27 2.99
C SER A 53 2.65 -6.74 3.16
N GLY A 54 2.99 -7.87 2.56
CA GLY A 54 4.34 -8.42 2.53
C GLY A 54 4.38 -9.92 2.84
N SER A 55 5.53 -10.54 2.57
CA SER A 55 5.68 -12.01 2.65
C SER A 55 5.46 -12.61 4.06
N GLY A 56 5.58 -11.80 5.12
CA GLY A 56 5.34 -12.22 6.50
C GLY A 56 3.86 -12.23 6.91
N THR A 57 2.95 -11.66 6.10
CA THR A 57 1.55 -11.41 6.48
C THR A 57 0.82 -12.70 6.90
N GLY A 58 1.01 -13.80 6.15
CA GLY A 58 0.39 -15.08 6.49
C GLY A 58 0.82 -15.61 7.86
N SER A 59 2.12 -15.51 8.17
CA SER A 59 2.68 -15.93 9.46
C SER A 59 2.23 -15.04 10.62
N ILE A 60 2.08 -13.74 10.36
CA ILE A 60 1.52 -12.79 11.34
C ILE A 60 0.08 -13.19 11.68
N LEU A 61 -0.76 -13.48 10.69
CA LEU A 61 -2.14 -13.93 10.95
C LEU A 61 -2.22 -15.23 11.75
N ASP A 62 -1.34 -16.19 11.45
CA ASP A 62 -1.29 -17.47 12.18
C ASP A 62 -0.96 -17.30 13.67
N ARG A 63 -0.19 -16.25 14.02
CA ARG A 63 0.14 -15.92 15.42
C ARG A 63 -0.89 -15.01 16.09
N LEU A 64 -1.34 -13.97 15.37
CA LEU A 64 -2.23 -12.93 15.89
C LEU A 64 -3.67 -13.44 16.09
N CYS A 65 -4.17 -14.29 15.18
CA CYS A 65 -5.59 -14.68 15.15
C CYS A 65 -5.85 -16.10 14.59
N PRO A 66 -5.22 -17.16 15.13
CA PRO A 66 -5.40 -18.52 14.64
C PRO A 66 -6.85 -19.02 14.77
N PRO A 67 -7.33 -19.87 13.82
CA PRO A 67 -6.69 -20.22 12.56
C PRO A 67 -6.86 -19.10 11.51
N ARG A 68 -5.83 -18.89 10.68
CA ARG A 68 -5.89 -17.94 9.57
C ARG A 68 -7.15 -18.15 8.70
N PRO A 69 -7.86 -17.09 8.30
CA PRO A 69 -9.03 -17.23 7.44
C PRO A 69 -8.67 -17.88 6.08
N PRO A 70 -9.62 -18.60 5.45
CA PRO A 70 -9.44 -19.01 4.06
C PRO A 70 -9.23 -17.79 3.14
N PRO A 71 -8.47 -17.93 2.04
CA PRO A 71 -8.25 -16.86 1.08
C PRO A 71 -9.57 -16.21 0.62
N ARG A 72 -9.62 -14.87 0.65
CA ARG A 72 -10.74 -14.02 0.23
C ARG A 72 -12.05 -14.28 0.97
N VAL A 73 -11.98 -14.85 2.15
CA VAL A 73 -13.15 -15.13 2.96
C VAL A 73 -13.03 -14.46 4.32
N ALA A 74 -13.92 -13.51 4.59
CA ALA A 74 -13.98 -12.85 5.88
C ALA A 74 -14.36 -13.83 6.99
N ARG A 75 -13.64 -13.77 8.11
CA ARG A 75 -13.92 -14.58 9.30
C ARG A 75 -13.79 -13.74 10.56
N LEU A 76 -14.75 -13.93 11.48
CA LEU A 76 -14.65 -13.36 12.81
C LEU A 76 -13.55 -14.06 13.61
N ARG A 77 -12.67 -13.28 14.21
CA ARG A 77 -11.54 -13.77 15.01
C ARG A 77 -11.36 -12.96 16.28
N ARG A 78 -10.71 -13.58 17.27
CA ARG A 78 -10.13 -12.87 18.41
C ARG A 78 -8.67 -12.60 18.08
N LEU A 79 -8.27 -11.34 18.11
CA LEU A 79 -6.90 -10.92 17.93
C LEU A 79 -6.23 -10.92 19.31
N ARG A 80 -5.03 -11.48 19.40
CA ARG A 80 -4.30 -11.61 20.66
C ARG A 80 -2.88 -11.10 20.52
N ASP A 81 -2.35 -10.52 21.58
CA ASP A 81 -0.92 -10.22 21.66
C ASP A 81 -0.07 -11.49 21.91
N GLY A 82 1.25 -11.31 21.98
CA GLY A 82 2.19 -12.39 22.24
C GLY A 82 2.05 -13.03 23.64
N ALA A 83 1.40 -12.35 24.59
CA ALA A 83 1.09 -12.89 25.92
C ALA A 83 -0.26 -13.61 25.97
N GLY A 84 -1.05 -13.56 24.89
CA GLY A 84 -2.37 -14.17 24.78
C GLY A 84 -3.54 -13.29 25.21
N ALA A 85 -3.30 -12.04 25.62
CA ALA A 85 -4.37 -11.11 25.97
C ALA A 85 -5.19 -10.74 24.72
N VAL A 86 -6.51 -10.63 24.87
CA VAL A 86 -7.39 -10.30 23.75
C VAL A 86 -7.33 -8.80 23.50
N LEU A 87 -6.92 -8.41 22.28
CA LEU A 87 -6.86 -7.03 21.83
C LEU A 87 -8.21 -6.57 21.27
N ASP A 88 -8.83 -7.42 20.45
CA ASP A 88 -10.15 -7.17 19.87
C ASP A 88 -10.81 -8.47 19.36
N ARG A 89 -12.08 -8.38 19.01
CA ARG A 89 -12.82 -9.38 18.22
C ARG A 89 -13.36 -8.73 16.94
N GLY A 90 -12.65 -8.92 15.84
CA GLY A 90 -12.92 -8.28 14.54
C GLY A 90 -13.03 -9.27 13.37
N LEU A 91 -13.49 -8.77 12.22
CA LEU A 91 -13.42 -9.54 10.98
C LEU A 91 -11.98 -9.48 10.44
N VAL A 92 -11.49 -10.61 9.97
CA VAL A 92 -10.16 -10.73 9.36
C VAL A 92 -10.33 -11.26 7.95
N LEU A 93 -9.67 -10.62 6.99
CA LEU A 93 -9.62 -11.03 5.59
C LEU A 93 -8.18 -11.36 5.21
N TRP A 94 -7.98 -12.54 4.62
CA TRP A 94 -6.70 -12.98 4.07
C TRP A 94 -6.72 -12.87 2.55
N LEU A 95 -5.75 -12.19 1.96
CA LEU A 95 -5.65 -11.87 0.52
C LEU A 95 -4.27 -12.29 0.01
N PRO A 96 -4.04 -13.58 -0.28
CA PRO A 96 -2.74 -14.03 -0.77
C PRO A 96 -2.42 -13.40 -2.14
N GLY A 97 -1.14 -13.12 -2.37
CA GLY A 97 -0.62 -12.67 -3.66
C GLY A 97 -0.78 -13.75 -4.74
N PRO A 98 -0.70 -13.41 -6.04
CA PRO A 98 -0.51 -12.07 -6.61
C PRO A 98 -1.81 -11.27 -6.80
N GLY A 99 -2.94 -11.83 -6.37
CA GLY A 99 -4.27 -11.25 -6.59
C GLY A 99 -4.68 -10.15 -5.59
N SER A 100 -3.75 -9.60 -4.83
CA SER A 100 -3.99 -8.52 -3.86
C SER A 100 -3.76 -7.14 -4.49
N TYR A 101 -4.02 -6.08 -3.71
CA TYR A 101 -3.77 -4.69 -4.12
C TYR A 101 -2.30 -4.43 -4.46
N THR A 102 -1.38 -4.82 -3.57
CA THR A 102 0.07 -4.62 -3.74
C THR A 102 0.73 -5.67 -4.62
N GLY A 103 0.01 -6.75 -4.98
CA GLY A 103 0.59 -7.94 -5.59
C GLY A 103 1.28 -8.89 -4.61
N GLU A 104 1.43 -8.51 -3.33
CA GLU A 104 2.00 -9.34 -2.28
C GLU A 104 0.91 -10.08 -1.47
N ASP A 105 1.34 -10.90 -0.52
CA ASP A 105 0.44 -11.39 0.53
C ASP A 105 -0.09 -10.23 1.39
N CYS A 106 -1.41 -10.08 1.45
CA CYS A 106 -2.09 -9.00 2.14
C CYS A 106 -3.11 -9.51 3.15
N ALA A 107 -3.41 -8.69 4.15
CA ALA A 107 -4.51 -8.94 5.07
C ALA A 107 -5.20 -7.64 5.50
N GLU A 108 -6.46 -7.75 5.88
CA GLU A 108 -7.21 -6.65 6.48
C GLU A 108 -7.82 -7.09 7.80
N LEU A 109 -7.61 -6.26 8.82
CA LEU A 109 -8.18 -6.40 10.15
C LEU A 109 -9.26 -5.33 10.31
N HIS A 110 -10.51 -5.76 10.43
CA HIS A 110 -11.67 -4.89 10.59
C HIS A 110 -12.02 -4.87 12.09
N LEU A 111 -11.49 -3.85 12.76
CA LEU A 111 -11.45 -3.71 14.21
C LEU A 111 -12.50 -2.71 14.69
N HIS A 112 -12.80 -2.73 15.98
CA HIS A 112 -13.48 -1.58 16.60
C HIS A 112 -12.56 -0.35 16.54
N GLY A 113 -13.09 0.81 16.12
CA GLY A 113 -12.33 2.05 15.91
C GLY A 113 -11.96 2.81 17.19
N GLY A 114 -11.62 2.10 18.27
CA GLY A 114 -11.13 2.69 19.51
C GLY A 114 -9.62 2.92 19.45
N PRO A 115 -9.09 4.10 19.84
CA PRO A 115 -7.65 4.36 19.81
C PRO A 115 -6.79 3.35 20.57
N ALA A 116 -7.30 2.84 21.70
CA ALA A 116 -6.61 1.80 22.48
C ALA A 116 -6.53 0.45 21.74
N VAL A 117 -7.57 0.08 20.98
CA VAL A 117 -7.59 -1.14 20.17
C VAL A 117 -6.59 -1.03 19.04
N ILE A 118 -6.63 0.08 18.30
CA ILE A 118 -5.73 0.34 17.17
C ILE A 118 -4.27 0.31 17.63
N ARG A 119 -3.96 0.98 18.76
CA ARG A 119 -2.61 0.99 19.35
C ARG A 119 -2.17 -0.41 19.79
N GLY A 120 -3.02 -1.13 20.53
CA GLY A 120 -2.68 -2.48 20.99
C GLY A 120 -2.43 -3.46 19.84
N VAL A 121 -3.21 -3.37 18.76
CA VAL A 121 -2.97 -4.17 17.54
C VAL A 121 -1.69 -3.72 16.84
N ALA A 122 -1.43 -2.43 16.68
CA ALA A 122 -0.19 -1.92 16.09
C ALA A 122 1.06 -2.41 16.85
N ASP A 123 1.05 -2.32 18.19
CA ASP A 123 2.14 -2.79 19.04
C ASP A 123 2.38 -4.30 18.89
N ALA A 124 1.29 -5.09 18.79
CA ALA A 124 1.37 -6.51 18.52
C ALA A 124 1.92 -6.83 17.12
N LEU A 125 1.53 -6.07 16.10
CA LEU A 125 2.04 -6.21 14.74
C LEU A 125 3.55 -5.93 14.65
N VAL A 126 4.02 -4.88 15.34
CA VAL A 126 5.46 -4.59 15.46
C VAL A 126 6.19 -5.74 16.14
N SER A 127 5.64 -6.23 17.26
CA SER A 127 6.22 -7.36 18.00
C SER A 127 6.28 -8.66 17.19
N LEU A 128 5.39 -8.83 16.20
CA LEU A 128 5.36 -9.99 15.29
C LEU A 128 6.26 -9.82 14.05
N GLY A 129 7.00 -8.72 13.96
CA GLY A 129 8.04 -8.48 12.95
C GLY A 129 7.61 -7.62 11.76
N SER A 130 6.45 -6.95 11.81
CA SER A 130 6.06 -5.97 10.78
C SER A 130 6.45 -4.54 11.18
N ARG A 131 6.43 -3.61 10.23
CA ARG A 131 6.68 -2.17 10.48
C ARG A 131 5.53 -1.30 9.98
N PRO A 132 5.35 -0.09 10.53
CA PRO A 132 4.46 0.89 9.92
C PRO A 132 4.84 1.17 8.46
N ALA A 133 3.86 1.32 7.59
CA ALA A 133 4.05 1.73 6.21
C ALA A 133 4.41 3.22 6.13
N HIS A 134 5.25 3.59 5.16
CA HIS A 134 5.42 4.97 4.75
C HIS A 134 4.18 5.49 3.99
N PRO A 135 3.97 6.82 3.92
CA PRO A 135 2.91 7.40 3.11
C PRO A 135 2.96 6.89 1.66
N GLY A 136 1.82 6.43 1.13
CA GLY A 136 1.71 5.90 -0.23
C GLY A 136 2.39 4.54 -0.48
N GLU A 137 3.05 3.93 0.52
CA GLU A 137 3.89 2.74 0.29
C GLU A 137 3.11 1.55 -0.30
N PHE A 138 1.84 1.35 0.09
CA PHE A 138 1.00 0.30 -0.50
C PHE A 138 0.80 0.50 -2.01
N THR A 139 0.51 1.73 -2.44
CA THR A 139 0.31 2.06 -3.85
C THR A 139 1.64 2.01 -4.61
N LEU A 140 2.74 2.45 -4.01
CA LEU A 140 4.07 2.33 -4.58
C LEU A 140 4.46 0.86 -4.83
N ARG A 141 4.15 -0.03 -3.87
CA ARG A 141 4.36 -1.49 -4.05
C ARG A 141 3.48 -2.06 -5.16
N ALA A 142 2.22 -1.62 -5.26
CA ALA A 142 1.32 -2.01 -6.35
C ALA A 142 1.89 -1.60 -7.73
N PHE A 143 2.42 -0.38 -7.84
CA PHE A 143 3.12 0.10 -9.04
C PHE A 143 4.33 -0.77 -9.39
N HIS A 144 5.22 -1.04 -8.42
CA HIS A 144 6.39 -1.91 -8.65
C HIS A 144 6.02 -3.34 -9.02
N ALA A 145 4.90 -3.86 -8.53
CA ALA A 145 4.36 -5.17 -8.89
C ALA A 145 3.62 -5.18 -10.24
N GLY A 146 3.59 -4.06 -10.97
CA GLY A 146 2.89 -3.94 -12.26
C GLY A 146 1.37 -4.08 -12.14
N LYS A 147 0.82 -3.82 -10.95
CA LYS A 147 -0.64 -3.84 -10.69
C LYS A 147 -1.32 -2.58 -11.20
N LEU A 148 -0.56 -1.49 -11.23
CA LEU A 148 -0.96 -0.15 -11.65
C LEU A 148 0.24 0.48 -12.37
N ASP A 149 0.00 1.39 -13.31
CA ASP A 149 1.00 2.35 -13.78
C ASP A 149 1.01 3.65 -12.94
N LEU A 150 1.87 4.60 -13.31
CA LEU A 150 1.99 5.86 -12.58
C LEU A 150 0.73 6.72 -12.63
N LEU A 151 0.05 6.77 -13.79
CA LEU A 151 -1.15 7.58 -13.96
C LEU A 151 -2.31 6.98 -13.17
N GLU A 152 -2.45 5.66 -13.18
CA GLU A 152 -3.44 4.94 -12.39
C GLU A 152 -3.18 5.13 -10.89
N ALA A 153 -1.91 5.07 -10.44
CA ALA A 153 -1.51 5.33 -9.07
C ALA A 153 -1.83 6.76 -8.59
N GLU A 154 -1.59 7.77 -9.44
CA GLU A 154 -2.01 9.16 -9.19
C GLU A 154 -3.53 9.28 -9.11
N GLY A 155 -4.24 8.60 -10.01
CA GLY A 155 -5.71 8.56 -10.03
C GLY A 155 -6.32 8.02 -8.73
N VAL A 156 -5.65 7.09 -8.04
CA VAL A 156 -6.06 6.63 -6.70
C VAL A 156 -6.00 7.77 -5.69
N GLY A 157 -4.95 8.58 -5.70
CA GLY A 157 -4.81 9.75 -4.82
C GLY A 157 -5.88 10.80 -5.09
N ASP A 158 -6.04 11.16 -6.37
CA ASP A 158 -7.06 12.12 -6.80
C ASP A 158 -8.48 11.66 -6.43
N LEU A 159 -8.74 10.36 -6.45
CA LEU A 159 -10.05 9.81 -6.07
C LEU A 159 -10.30 9.93 -4.57
N ILE A 160 -9.27 9.74 -3.74
CA ILE A 160 -9.34 9.91 -2.28
C ILE A 160 -9.58 11.39 -1.93
N ASP A 161 -8.94 12.30 -2.64
CA ASP A 161 -8.99 13.75 -2.38
C ASP A 161 -10.16 14.47 -3.08
N ALA A 162 -10.97 13.76 -3.87
CA ALA A 162 -12.05 14.37 -4.65
C ALA A 162 -13.15 14.99 -3.77
N GLU A 163 -13.39 16.30 -3.93
CA GLU A 163 -14.44 17.04 -3.22
C GLU A 163 -15.71 17.26 -4.07
N THR A 164 -15.60 17.12 -5.39
CA THR A 164 -16.70 17.33 -6.34
C THR A 164 -16.96 16.07 -7.16
N ASP A 165 -18.20 15.93 -7.64
CA ASP A 165 -18.58 14.83 -8.53
C ASP A 165 -17.78 14.84 -9.86
N GLY A 166 -17.39 16.03 -10.32
CA GLY A 166 -16.51 16.20 -11.47
C GLY A 166 -15.12 15.61 -11.24
N GLN A 167 -14.47 15.96 -10.12
CA GLN A 167 -13.17 15.41 -9.72
C GLN A 167 -13.24 13.89 -9.56
N ARG A 168 -14.25 13.38 -8.84
CA ARG A 168 -14.47 11.94 -8.64
C ARG A 168 -14.57 11.17 -9.97
N ARG A 169 -15.35 11.67 -10.94
CA ARG A 169 -15.48 11.05 -12.26
C ARG A 169 -14.19 11.09 -13.06
N GLN A 170 -13.42 12.18 -12.98
CA GLN A 170 -12.13 12.30 -13.67
C GLN A 170 -11.11 11.31 -13.07
N ALA A 171 -10.99 11.27 -11.75
CA ALA A 171 -10.07 10.38 -11.05
C ALA A 171 -10.37 8.90 -11.32
N LEU A 172 -11.66 8.51 -11.37
CA LEU A 172 -12.06 7.15 -11.75
C LEU A 172 -11.58 6.76 -13.15
N ARG A 173 -11.79 7.62 -14.16
CA ARG A 173 -11.32 7.36 -15.53
C ARG A 173 -9.82 7.22 -15.63
N GLN A 174 -9.08 8.03 -14.86
CA GLN A 174 -7.63 7.95 -14.80
C GLN A 174 -7.16 6.67 -14.08
N MET A 175 -7.79 6.30 -12.97
CA MET A 175 -7.53 5.04 -12.26
C MET A 175 -7.86 3.80 -13.10
N GLU A 176 -8.81 3.90 -14.04
CA GLU A 176 -9.18 2.85 -14.99
C GLU A 176 -8.27 2.79 -16.24
N GLY A 177 -7.25 3.64 -16.32
CA GLY A 177 -6.22 3.57 -17.35
C GLY A 177 -6.50 4.36 -18.64
N GLU A 178 -7.56 5.18 -18.70
CA GLU A 178 -7.93 5.88 -19.95
C GLU A 178 -6.80 6.78 -20.51
N LEU A 179 -6.09 7.49 -19.64
CA LEU A 179 -4.94 8.32 -20.05
C LEU A 179 -3.73 7.48 -20.45
N SER A 180 -3.53 6.35 -19.77
CA SER A 180 -2.46 5.40 -20.05
C SER A 180 -2.61 4.82 -21.46
N ASP A 181 -3.82 4.40 -21.82
CA ASP A 181 -4.15 3.90 -23.16
C ASP A 181 -3.92 4.97 -24.23
N LEU A 182 -4.34 6.21 -23.97
CA LEU A 182 -4.15 7.32 -24.89
C LEU A 182 -2.65 7.57 -25.18
N TYR A 183 -1.83 7.66 -24.13
CA TYR A 183 -0.40 7.91 -24.27
C TYR A 183 0.35 6.71 -24.85
N ALA A 184 -0.04 5.49 -24.50
CA ALA A 184 0.49 4.29 -25.13
C ALA A 184 0.23 4.30 -26.65
N GLY A 185 -0.97 4.70 -27.07
CA GLY A 185 -1.33 4.88 -28.47
C GLY A 185 -0.46 5.91 -29.19
N TRP A 186 -0.22 7.07 -28.57
CA TRP A 186 0.68 8.09 -29.13
C TRP A 186 2.14 7.61 -29.20
N SER A 187 2.62 6.98 -28.13
CA SER A 187 3.99 6.44 -28.05
C SER A 187 4.23 5.40 -29.15
N ALA A 188 3.29 4.49 -29.37
CA ALA A 188 3.38 3.47 -30.43
C ALA A 188 3.48 4.12 -31.83
N ARG A 189 2.67 5.14 -32.10
CA ARG A 189 2.71 5.88 -33.38
C ARG A 189 4.04 6.60 -33.58
N LEU A 190 4.55 7.28 -32.56
CA LEU A 190 5.83 7.98 -32.63
C LEU A 190 7.01 7.02 -32.82
N ARG A 191 7.01 5.89 -32.11
CA ARG A 191 8.03 4.83 -32.29
C ARG A 191 8.03 4.25 -33.70
N SER A 192 6.85 4.04 -34.29
CA SER A 192 6.72 3.56 -35.67
C SER A 192 7.30 4.56 -36.68
N LEU A 193 6.99 5.86 -36.51
CA LEU A 193 7.56 6.92 -37.36
C LEU A 193 9.08 7.02 -37.21
N LEU A 194 9.58 6.94 -35.98
CA LEU A 194 11.02 6.98 -35.71
C LEU A 194 11.73 5.78 -36.35
N ALA A 195 11.19 4.57 -36.21
CA ALA A 195 11.75 3.38 -36.84
C ALA A 195 11.81 3.48 -38.37
N ARG A 196 10.79 4.10 -38.99
CA ARG A 196 10.79 4.35 -40.44
C ARG A 196 11.84 5.39 -40.85
N GLN A 197 12.00 6.45 -40.06
CA GLN A 197 13.01 7.47 -40.32
C GLN A 197 14.42 6.90 -40.18
N GLU A 198 14.66 6.08 -39.17
CA GLU A 198 15.96 5.40 -38.97
C GLU A 198 16.29 4.49 -40.15
N ALA A 199 15.31 3.71 -40.63
CA ALA A 199 15.50 2.85 -41.80
C ALA A 199 15.89 3.65 -43.06
N LEU A 200 15.29 4.83 -43.27
CA LEU A 200 15.66 5.71 -44.39
C LEU A 200 17.07 6.31 -44.26
N ILE A 201 17.53 6.55 -43.03
CA ILE A 201 18.88 7.07 -42.77
C ILE A 201 19.93 5.97 -42.99
N ASP A 202 19.65 4.76 -42.51
CA ASP A 202 20.57 3.62 -42.61
C ASP A 202 20.66 3.07 -44.04
N PHE A 203 19.59 3.17 -44.83
CA PHE A 203 19.50 2.64 -46.20
C PHE A 203 18.99 3.70 -47.19
N PRO A 204 19.79 4.74 -47.49
CA PRO A 204 19.36 5.86 -48.34
C PRO A 204 19.19 5.49 -49.83
N ASP A 205 19.75 4.37 -50.27
CA ASP A 205 19.74 3.92 -51.67
C ASP A 205 18.76 2.74 -51.93
N GLU A 206 18.01 2.29 -50.92
CA GLU A 206 17.00 1.24 -51.06
C GLU A 206 15.60 1.86 -51.26
N ASP A 207 15.23 2.11 -52.52
CA ASP A 207 13.86 2.40 -52.99
C ASP A 207 13.32 1.27 -53.88
#